data_AF-A0A9D0IJC6-F1
#
_entry.id   AF-A0A9D0IJC6-F1
#
_cell.length_a   1.000
_cell.length_b   1.000
_cell.length_c   1.000
_cell.angle_alpha   90.00
_cell.angle_beta   90.00
_cell.angle_gamma   90.00
#
_symmetry.space_group_name_H-M   'P 1'
#
loop_
_entity.id
_entity.type
_entity.pdbx_description
1 polymer ?
#
loop_
_entity_poly.entity_id
_entity_poly.type
_entity_poly.pdbx_seq_one_letter_code
_entity_poly.pdbx_strand_id
1 'polypeptide(L)'
;MKLCTRTTDTIDADELRTLLIDAANELTGGESRLLEARLPWDGYPILLADAQYHPVLVSFDPINSQAALLNGLRATEQVATALPWLNQVYDALQKQLRPPRLMVVSYDPPPGAEALLAGCPDLKLFGYKVVRIRQEAGLLLEPVAAGGETGRDRPAEREAPVVTTAKEERPRTGPVALPSLSEEEKNYFRQL
;
A
#
# COMPACT_ATOMS: atom_id res chain seq x y z
N MET A 1 -38.37 5.80 -11.06
CA MET A 1 -37.15 6.23 -11.78
C MET A 1 -36.11 5.11 -11.71
N LYS A 2 -35.43 4.78 -12.80
CA LYS A 2 -34.37 3.74 -12.82
C LYS A 2 -33.00 4.42 -12.68
N LEU A 3 -32.25 4.07 -11.64
CA LEU A 3 -30.86 4.49 -11.48
C LEU A 3 -30.01 3.60 -12.41
N CYS A 4 -29.35 4.19 -13.41
CA CYS A 4 -28.43 3.45 -14.28
C CYS A 4 -27.02 3.64 -13.72
N THR A 5 -26.52 2.65 -12.99
CA THR A 5 -25.11 2.59 -12.57
C THR A 5 -24.30 2.00 -13.73
N ARG A 6 -23.29 2.73 -14.20
CA ARG A 6 -22.27 2.20 -15.13
C ARG A 6 -20.94 2.21 -14.38
N THR A 7 -20.40 1.03 -14.15
CA THR A 7 -19.02 0.84 -13.70
C THR A 7 -18.15 0.80 -14.97
N THR A 8 -17.22 1.74 -15.11
CA THR A 8 -16.20 1.74 -16.16
C THR A 8 -14.86 1.44 -15.51
N ASP A 9 -14.13 0.45 -16.04
CA ASP A 9 -12.91 -0.08 -15.42
C ASP A 9 -11.68 0.83 -15.60
N THR A 10 -11.79 1.89 -16.40
CA THR A 10 -10.67 2.80 -16.68
C THR A 10 -10.98 4.22 -16.25
N ILE A 11 -10.06 4.78 -15.46
CA ILE A 11 -10.05 6.17 -15.01
C ILE A 11 -8.64 6.72 -15.26
N ASP A 12 -8.57 7.98 -15.69
CA ASP A 12 -7.27 8.65 -15.86
C ASP A 12 -6.63 8.95 -14.50
N ALA A 13 -5.30 9.00 -14.45
CA ALA A 13 -4.57 9.26 -13.21
C ALA A 13 -4.90 10.62 -12.58
N ASP A 14 -5.13 11.67 -13.39
CA ASP A 14 -5.48 13.00 -12.88
C ASP A 14 -6.95 13.07 -12.42
N GLU A 15 -7.86 12.36 -13.10
CA GLU A 15 -9.27 12.20 -12.65
C GLU A 15 -9.31 11.44 -11.31
N LEU A 16 -8.58 10.31 -11.21
CA LEU A 16 -8.48 9.55 -9.97
C LEU A 16 -7.89 10.38 -8.83
N ARG A 17 -6.82 11.15 -9.09
CA ARG A 17 -6.21 12.04 -8.08
C ARG A 17 -7.24 13.03 -7.53
N THR A 18 -8.00 13.66 -8.41
CA THR A 18 -9.02 14.65 -8.03
C THR A 18 -10.06 14.01 -7.12
N LEU A 19 -10.58 12.85 -7.50
CA LEU A 19 -11.55 12.11 -6.69
C LEU A 19 -10.97 11.66 -5.34
N LEU A 20 -9.68 11.29 -5.28
CA LEU A 20 -9.02 10.94 -4.01
C LEU A 20 -8.83 12.14 -3.09
N ILE A 21 -8.57 13.32 -3.65
CA ILE A 21 -8.52 14.58 -2.89
C ILE A 21 -9.92 14.90 -2.33
N ASP A 22 -10.97 14.74 -3.14
CA ASP A 22 -12.35 14.95 -2.69
C ASP A 22 -12.75 13.94 -1.59
N ALA A 23 -12.24 12.70 -1.69
CA ALA A 23 -12.45 11.64 -0.71
C ALA A 23 -11.45 11.65 0.47
N ALA A 24 -10.63 12.70 0.62
CA ALA A 24 -9.55 12.74 1.62
C ALA A 24 -10.06 12.56 3.07
N ASN A 25 -11.25 13.09 3.38
CA ASN A 25 -11.86 12.92 4.69
C ASN A 25 -12.26 11.46 4.97
N GLU A 26 -12.78 10.76 3.96
CA GLU A 26 -13.16 9.35 4.08
C GLU A 26 -11.92 8.46 4.22
N LEU A 27 -10.87 8.74 3.45
CA LEU A 27 -9.57 8.05 3.51
C LEU A 27 -8.93 8.17 4.90
N THR A 28 -8.90 9.37 5.46
CA THR A 28 -8.29 9.62 6.78
C THR A 28 -9.21 9.23 7.94
N GLY A 29 -10.50 8.99 7.70
CA GLY A 29 -11.49 8.65 8.73
C GLY A 29 -11.95 9.85 9.56
N GLY A 30 -11.86 11.07 9.02
CA GLY A 30 -12.18 12.30 9.74
C GLY A 30 -11.90 13.55 8.90
N GLU A 31 -11.71 14.68 9.57
CA GLU A 31 -11.26 15.90 8.88
C GLU A 31 -9.83 15.71 8.37
N SER A 32 -9.60 16.12 7.13
CA SER A 32 -8.29 16.12 6.50
C SER A 32 -7.97 17.49 5.92
N ARG A 33 -6.67 17.76 5.80
CA ARG A 33 -6.15 18.96 5.14
C ARG A 33 -5.19 18.54 4.03
N LEU A 34 -5.44 19.01 2.81
CA LEU A 34 -4.50 18.88 1.72
C LEU A 34 -3.25 19.71 1.99
N LEU A 35 -2.09 19.05 1.97
CA LEU A 35 -0.78 19.70 2.09
C LEU A 35 -0.13 19.88 0.71
N GLU A 36 -0.16 18.83 -0.10
CA GLU A 36 0.33 18.84 -1.46
C GLU A 36 -0.50 17.88 -2.32
N ALA A 37 -1.02 18.41 -3.44
CA ALA A 37 -1.81 17.61 -4.38
C ALA A 37 -0.93 16.70 -5.22
N ARG A 38 0.29 17.13 -5.54
CA ARG A 38 1.16 16.44 -6.49
C ARG A 38 2.62 16.53 -6.11
N LEU A 39 3.09 15.57 -5.33
CA LEU A 39 4.50 15.44 -4.99
C LEU A 39 5.36 15.20 -6.25
N PRO A 40 6.58 15.78 -6.34
CA PRO A 40 7.45 15.68 -7.51
C PRO A 40 8.24 14.36 -7.54
N TRP A 41 7.59 13.25 -7.23
CA TRP A 41 8.16 11.90 -7.20
C TRP A 41 7.36 10.95 -8.10
N ASP A 42 7.95 9.79 -8.37
CA ASP A 42 7.31 8.76 -9.20
C ASP A 42 5.95 8.37 -8.60
N GLY A 43 4.94 8.26 -9.47
CA GLY A 43 3.55 8.02 -9.05
C GLY A 43 2.80 9.27 -8.55
N TYR A 44 3.47 10.42 -8.42
CA TYR A 44 2.87 11.70 -8.02
C TYR A 44 1.90 11.61 -6.83
N PRO A 45 2.35 11.09 -5.67
CA PRO A 45 1.46 10.86 -4.53
C PRO A 45 0.91 12.18 -3.97
N ILE A 46 -0.21 12.06 -3.27
CA ILE A 46 -0.86 13.17 -2.55
C ILE A 46 -0.36 13.17 -1.10
N LEU A 47 -0.07 14.33 -0.54
CA LEU A 47 0.19 14.49 0.89
C LEU A 47 -0.97 15.21 1.57
N LEU A 48 -1.51 14.56 2.60
CA LEU A 48 -2.57 15.06 3.47
C LEU A 48 -2.06 15.17 4.92
N ALA A 49 -2.80 15.91 5.74
CA ALA A 49 -2.76 15.82 7.19
C ALA A 49 -4.11 15.33 7.70
N ASP A 50 -4.12 14.36 8.61
CA ASP A 50 -5.35 13.96 9.31
C ASP A 50 -5.73 14.97 10.42
N ALA A 51 -6.86 14.71 11.10
CA ALA A 51 -7.36 15.56 12.19
C ALA A 51 -6.41 15.67 13.39
N GLN A 52 -5.43 14.77 13.52
CA GLN A 52 -4.39 14.81 14.55
C GLN A 52 -3.06 15.39 14.03
N TYR A 53 -3.08 16.00 12.84
CA TYR A 53 -1.90 16.51 12.14
C TYR A 53 -0.85 15.43 11.89
N HIS A 54 -1.25 14.18 11.62
CA HIS A 54 -0.33 13.16 11.12
C HIS A 54 -0.23 13.30 9.60
N PRO A 55 0.98 13.30 9.03
CA PRO A 55 1.14 13.26 7.60
C PRO A 55 0.64 11.91 7.06
N VAL A 56 -0.17 11.97 6.01
CA VAL A 56 -0.74 10.83 5.32
C VAL A 56 -0.37 10.93 3.86
N LEU A 57 0.42 9.96 3.40
CA LEU A 57 0.85 9.86 2.01
C LEU A 57 -0.11 8.92 1.28
N VAL A 58 -0.84 9.44 0.30
CA VAL A 58 -1.74 8.65 -0.54
C VAL A 58 -1.03 8.34 -1.86
N SER A 59 -0.72 7.07 -2.07
CA SER A 59 -0.15 6.55 -3.30
C SER A 59 -1.19 5.76 -4.07
N PHE A 60 -1.25 5.96 -5.38
CA PHE A 60 -2.25 5.33 -6.23
C PHE A 60 -1.70 5.10 -7.63
N ASP A 61 -2.29 4.15 -8.33
CA ASP A 61 -2.04 3.90 -9.74
C ASP A 61 -3.33 3.31 -10.34
N PRO A 62 -3.85 3.88 -11.45
CA PRO A 62 -5.11 3.44 -12.02
C PRO A 62 -5.04 2.08 -12.71
N ILE A 63 -3.84 1.55 -12.95
CA ILE A 63 -3.60 0.33 -13.73
C ILE A 63 -2.87 -0.73 -12.91
N ASN A 64 -1.84 -0.35 -12.14
CA ASN A 64 -0.91 -1.26 -11.52
C ASN A 64 -0.81 -1.06 -10.00
N SER A 65 -1.48 -1.93 -9.24
CA SER A 65 -1.47 -1.93 -7.78
C SER A 65 -0.09 -2.11 -7.15
N GLN A 66 0.81 -2.84 -7.80
CA GLN A 66 2.19 -2.99 -7.34
C GLN A 66 2.97 -1.69 -7.49
N ALA A 67 2.77 -0.98 -8.61
CA ALA A 67 3.39 0.34 -8.83
C ALA A 67 2.90 1.34 -7.77
N ALA A 68 1.59 1.35 -7.47
CA ALA A 68 1.03 2.17 -6.39
C ALA A 68 1.73 1.90 -5.04
N LEU A 69 1.93 0.64 -4.67
CA LEU A 69 2.62 0.28 -3.43
C LEU A 69 4.10 0.69 -3.43
N LEU A 70 4.86 0.31 -4.47
CA LEU A 70 6.31 0.56 -4.53
C LEU A 70 6.63 2.05 -4.60
N ASN A 71 5.88 2.81 -5.41
CA ASN A 71 6.01 4.27 -5.48
C ASN A 71 5.67 4.90 -4.13
N GLY A 72 4.64 4.39 -3.44
CA GLY A 72 4.25 4.85 -2.11
C GLY A 72 5.35 4.65 -1.07
N LEU A 73 5.92 3.45 -1.01
CA LEU A 73 7.04 3.14 -0.11
C LEU A 73 8.25 4.04 -0.39
N ARG A 74 8.65 4.16 -1.66
CA ARG A 74 9.75 5.03 -2.06
C ARG A 74 9.49 6.50 -1.68
N ALA A 75 8.26 6.97 -1.90
CA ALA A 75 7.87 8.33 -1.55
C ALA A 75 7.89 8.55 -0.04
N THR A 76 7.54 7.57 0.81
CA THR A 76 7.70 7.73 2.28
C THR A 76 9.16 7.97 2.69
N GLU A 77 10.12 7.28 2.06
CA GLU A 77 11.55 7.51 2.29
C GLU A 77 12.00 8.90 1.79
N GLN A 78 11.46 9.34 0.64
CA GLN A 78 11.76 10.67 0.08
C GLN A 78 11.18 11.80 0.95
N VAL A 79 9.98 11.64 1.51
CA VAL A 79 9.40 12.59 2.48
C VAL A 79 10.32 12.72 3.69
N ALA A 80 10.81 11.60 4.23
CA ALA A 80 11.66 11.62 5.42
C ALA A 80 13.01 12.33 5.19
N THR A 81 13.47 12.42 3.94
CA THR A 81 14.79 12.96 3.57
C THR A 81 14.74 14.37 2.95
N ALA A 82 13.58 14.88 2.56
CA ALA A 82 13.42 16.15 1.86
C ALA A 82 13.41 17.39 2.79
N LEU A 83 14.58 17.76 3.36
CA LEU A 83 14.72 18.81 4.39
C LEU A 83 14.06 20.19 4.08
N PRO A 84 14.20 20.80 2.89
CA PRO A 84 13.61 22.11 2.64
C PRO A 84 12.07 22.08 2.56
N TRP A 85 11.54 20.96 2.05
CA TRP A 85 10.11 20.75 1.86
C TRP A 85 9.42 20.34 3.16
N LEU A 86 10.13 19.53 3.97
CA LEU A 86 9.75 19.19 5.33
C LEU A 86 9.46 20.43 6.18
N ASN A 87 10.22 21.52 6.06
CA ASN A 87 9.97 22.73 6.86
C ASN A 87 8.59 23.36 6.59
N GLN A 88 8.20 23.48 5.31
CA GLN A 88 6.89 24.04 4.94
C GLN A 88 5.74 23.12 5.37
N VAL A 89 5.92 21.82 5.20
CA VAL A 89 4.97 20.80 5.65
C VAL A 89 4.87 20.80 7.18
N TYR A 90 5.99 20.87 7.90
CA TYR A 90 6.00 20.87 9.37
C TYR A 90 5.37 22.11 9.97
N ASP A 91 5.52 23.27 9.35
CA ASP A 91 4.77 24.46 9.79
C ASP A 91 3.25 24.22 9.66
N ALA A 92 2.80 23.56 8.59
CA ALA A 92 1.40 23.17 8.43
C ALA A 92 0.95 22.07 9.42
N LEU A 93 1.87 21.21 9.88
CA LEU A 93 1.66 20.16 10.89
C LEU A 93 1.92 20.64 12.33
N GLN A 94 1.93 21.96 12.58
CA GLN A 94 2.18 22.54 13.91
C GLN A 94 3.50 22.09 14.56
N LYS A 95 4.53 21.88 13.75
CA LYS A 95 5.86 21.42 14.16
C LYS A 95 5.87 20.05 14.86
N GLN A 96 4.82 19.24 14.66
CA GLN A 96 4.80 17.86 15.11
C GLN A 96 5.56 16.98 14.10
N LEU A 97 6.73 16.50 14.51
CA LEU A 97 7.47 15.50 13.75
C LEU A 97 6.86 14.12 13.98
N ARG A 98 6.08 13.65 13.02
CA ARG A 98 5.52 12.31 12.98
C ARG A 98 5.85 11.64 11.64
N PRO A 99 6.16 10.34 11.63
CA PRO A 99 6.39 9.62 10.39
C PRO A 99 5.12 9.63 9.53
N PRO A 100 5.24 9.73 8.20
CA PRO A 100 4.09 9.64 7.31
C PRO A 100 3.48 8.25 7.34
N ARG A 101 2.16 8.18 7.46
CA ARG A 101 1.39 6.95 7.24
C ARG A 101 1.18 6.75 5.76
N LEU A 102 1.38 5.53 5.27
CA LEU A 102 1.18 5.22 3.87
C LEU A 102 -0.24 4.68 3.66
N MET A 103 -0.97 5.29 2.73
CA MET A 103 -2.23 4.80 2.21
C MET A 103 -2.03 4.45 0.74
N VAL A 104 -2.23 3.18 0.39
CA VAL A 104 -2.19 2.74 -1.01
C VAL A 104 -3.62 2.53 -1.49
N VAL A 105 -3.97 3.18 -2.58
CA VAL A 105 -5.27 3.06 -3.22
C VAL A 105 -5.07 2.48 -4.61
N SER A 106 -5.65 1.31 -4.86
CA SER A 106 -5.53 0.63 -6.15
C SER A 106 -6.83 -0.07 -6.52
N TYR A 107 -7.02 -0.38 -7.79
CA TYR A 107 -8.24 -1.04 -8.24
C TYR A 107 -8.38 -2.44 -7.60
N ASP A 108 -7.31 -3.23 -7.71
CA ASP A 108 -7.15 -4.51 -7.03
C ASP A 108 -6.07 -4.40 -5.95
N PRO A 109 -6.14 -5.16 -4.84
CA PRO A 109 -5.09 -5.18 -3.83
C PRO A 109 -3.76 -5.67 -4.41
N PRO A 110 -2.61 -5.12 -3.98
CA PRO A 110 -1.30 -5.63 -4.40
C PRO A 110 -1.09 -7.07 -3.90
N PRO A 111 -0.29 -7.90 -4.60
CA PRO A 111 0.09 -9.22 -4.11
C PRO A 111 0.70 -9.15 -2.72
N GLY A 112 0.30 -10.07 -1.84
CA GLY A 112 0.78 -10.10 -0.45
C GLY A 112 0.20 -9.01 0.46
N ALA A 113 -0.86 -8.30 0.03
CA ALA A 113 -1.55 -7.27 0.82
C ALA A 113 -1.85 -7.69 2.26
N GLU A 114 -2.35 -8.91 2.47
CA GLU A 114 -2.66 -9.41 3.82
C GLU A 114 -1.41 -9.52 4.70
N ALA A 115 -0.32 -10.08 4.17
CA ALA A 115 0.95 -10.19 4.88
C ALA A 115 1.56 -8.82 5.19
N LEU A 116 1.45 -7.87 4.24
CA LEU A 116 1.90 -6.50 4.42
C LEU A 116 1.10 -5.77 5.50
N LEU A 117 -0.22 -5.89 5.50
CA LEU A 117 -1.09 -5.29 6.52
C LEU A 117 -0.84 -5.89 7.91
N ALA A 118 -0.55 -7.19 7.98
CA ALA A 118 -0.19 -7.85 9.24
C ALA A 118 1.19 -7.40 9.77
N GLY A 119 2.13 -7.12 8.88
CA GLY A 119 3.50 -6.69 9.22
C GLY A 119 3.68 -5.18 9.41
N CYS A 120 2.79 -4.35 8.86
CA CYS A 120 2.93 -2.90 8.81
C CYS A 120 1.63 -2.22 9.28
N PRO A 121 1.47 -1.92 10.59
CA PRO A 121 0.22 -1.36 11.12
C PRO A 121 -0.07 0.08 10.65
N ASP A 122 0.95 0.82 10.23
CA ASP A 122 0.82 2.17 9.69
C ASP A 122 0.53 2.20 8.18
N LEU A 123 0.50 1.04 7.52
CA LEU A 123 0.09 0.89 6.13
C LEU A 123 -1.41 0.62 6.08
N LYS A 124 -2.13 1.41 5.27
CA LYS A 124 -3.52 1.11 4.90
C LYS A 124 -3.63 0.84 3.41
N LEU A 125 -4.44 -0.14 3.05
CA LEU A 125 -4.72 -0.50 1.66
C LEU A 125 -6.21 -0.34 1.39
N PHE A 126 -6.55 0.30 0.27
CA PHE A 126 -7.92 0.47 -0.19
C PHE A 126 -8.06 -0.01 -1.63
N GLY A 127 -9.08 -0.83 -1.86
CA GLY A 127 -9.64 -1.06 -3.19
C GLY A 127 -10.51 0.13 -3.59
N TYR A 128 -10.51 0.54 -4.86
CA TYR A 128 -11.47 1.52 -5.35
C TYR A 128 -12.30 0.99 -6.52
N LYS A 129 -13.56 1.42 -6.59
CA LYS A 129 -14.43 1.25 -7.76
C LYS A 129 -14.94 2.61 -8.19
N VAL A 130 -14.90 2.87 -9.50
CA VAL A 130 -15.45 4.11 -10.07
C VAL A 130 -16.94 3.95 -10.30
N VAL A 131 -17.73 4.80 -9.66
CA VAL A 131 -19.18 4.83 -9.81
C VAL A 131 -19.56 6.08 -10.58
N ARG A 132 -20.17 5.92 -11.76
CA ARG A 132 -20.71 7.05 -12.52
C ARG A 132 -22.22 7.13 -12.34
N ILE A 133 -22.70 8.22 -11.75
CA ILE A 133 -24.12 8.54 -11.60
C ILE A 133 -24.41 9.76 -12.49
N ARG A 134 -25.13 9.54 -13.59
CA ARG A 134 -25.36 10.56 -14.63
C ARG A 134 -24.02 11.02 -15.25
N GLN A 135 -23.63 12.29 -15.06
CA GLN A 135 -22.38 12.88 -15.57
C GLN A 135 -21.32 13.06 -14.48
N GLU A 136 -21.61 12.67 -13.24
CA GLU A 136 -20.69 12.79 -12.11
C GLU A 136 -20.03 11.44 -11.83
N ALA A 137 -18.72 11.48 -11.61
CA ALA A 137 -17.92 10.33 -11.17
C ALA A 137 -17.68 10.43 -9.66
N GLY A 138 -17.74 9.29 -8.99
CA GLY A 138 -17.36 9.15 -7.59
C GLY A 138 -16.56 7.87 -7.38
N LEU A 139 -15.95 7.76 -6.20
CA LEU A 139 -15.23 6.57 -5.77
C LEU A 139 -16.02 5.83 -4.69
N LEU A 140 -16.06 4.50 -4.82
CA LEU A 140 -16.36 3.61 -3.71
C LEU A 140 -15.02 3.06 -3.21
N LEU A 141 -14.66 3.40 -1.97
CA LEU A 141 -13.43 2.94 -1.32
C LEU A 141 -13.73 1.77 -0.37
N GLU A 142 -13.06 0.65 -0.57
CA GLU A 142 -13.22 -0.57 0.22
C GLU A 142 -11.90 -0.87 0.94
N PRO A 143 -11.85 -0.85 2.29
CA PRO A 143 -10.63 -1.19 3.01
C PRO A 143 -10.28 -2.66 2.79
N VAL A 144 -9.01 -2.94 2.49
CA VAL A 144 -8.50 -4.31 2.41
C VAL A 144 -8.22 -4.78 3.83
N ALA A 145 -8.91 -5.81 4.29
CA ALA A 145 -8.76 -6.32 5.65
C ALA A 145 -7.51 -7.20 5.79
N ALA A 146 -6.85 -7.12 6.94
CA ALA A 146 -5.85 -8.11 7.37
C ALA A 146 -6.57 -9.40 7.81
N GLY A 147 -7.03 -10.20 6.86
CA GLY A 147 -7.51 -11.56 7.09
C GLY A 147 -9.00 -11.71 7.44
N GLY A 148 -9.72 -12.37 6.53
CA GLY A 148 -10.97 -13.07 6.76
C GLY A 148 -11.22 -13.97 5.55
N GLU A 149 -11.13 -15.29 5.72
CA GLU A 149 -11.41 -16.28 4.68
C GLU A 149 -12.74 -15.98 3.98
N THR A 150 -12.69 -15.65 2.69
CA THR A 150 -13.79 -15.93 1.78
C THR A 150 -13.26 -16.71 0.61
N GLY A 151 -13.50 -18.02 0.67
CA GLY A 151 -13.19 -18.96 -0.39
C GLY A 151 -13.77 -18.51 -1.73
N ARG A 152 -12.94 -18.55 -2.75
CA ARG A 152 -13.37 -18.97 -4.08
C ARG A 152 -12.83 -20.36 -4.30
N ASP A 153 -13.62 -21.34 -3.84
CA ASP A 153 -13.59 -22.68 -4.38
C ASP A 153 -13.82 -22.58 -5.88
N ARG A 154 -12.78 -22.87 -6.65
CA ARG A 154 -12.92 -23.29 -8.05
C ARG A 154 -12.46 -24.74 -8.08
N PRO A 155 -13.36 -25.72 -8.25
CA PRO A 155 -12.95 -27.11 -8.30
C PRO A 155 -12.25 -27.35 -9.65
N ALA A 156 -10.93 -27.48 -9.62
CA ALA A 156 -10.21 -28.16 -10.69
C ALA A 156 -10.25 -29.65 -10.36
N GLU A 157 -11.21 -30.34 -10.97
CA GLU A 157 -11.39 -31.78 -10.84
C GLU A 157 -10.34 -32.53 -11.68
N ARG A 158 -9.50 -33.30 -10.97
CA ARG A 158 -8.74 -34.51 -11.37
C ARG A 158 -7.62 -34.30 -12.42
N GLU A 159 -6.44 -34.89 -12.26
CA GLU A 159 -6.19 -36.31 -11.98
C GLU A 159 -4.79 -36.52 -11.36
N ALA A 160 -4.71 -37.40 -10.35
CA ALA A 160 -3.44 -37.84 -9.76
C ALA A 160 -2.73 -38.87 -10.65
N PRO A 161 -1.42 -39.06 -10.48
CA PRO A 161 -1.01 -40.40 -10.08
C PRO A 161 -0.16 -40.40 -8.80
N VAL A 162 -0.51 -41.38 -7.98
CA VAL A 162 0.15 -41.81 -6.75
C VAL A 162 1.56 -42.30 -7.05
N VAL A 163 2.56 -41.78 -6.34
CA VAL A 163 3.81 -42.51 -6.05
C VAL A 163 4.17 -42.33 -4.58
N THR A 164 4.59 -43.44 -4.01
CA THR A 164 4.58 -43.85 -2.61
C THR A 164 5.76 -43.29 -1.81
N THR A 165 5.45 -42.80 -0.60
CA THR A 165 6.26 -42.82 0.64
C THR A 165 7.78 -42.52 0.59
N ALA A 166 8.16 -41.37 1.13
CA ALA A 166 9.32 -41.26 2.01
C ALA A 166 8.96 -40.36 3.20
N LYS A 167 9.25 -40.87 4.39
CA LYS A 167 8.92 -40.33 5.70
C LYS A 167 9.97 -39.27 6.03
N GLU A 168 9.60 -37.99 6.02
CA GLU A 168 10.51 -36.91 6.43
C GLU A 168 10.10 -36.33 7.78
N GLU A 169 10.99 -36.50 8.74
CA GLU A 169 10.88 -36.07 10.13
C GLU A 169 10.82 -34.55 10.22
N ARG A 170 9.97 -34.03 11.12
CA ARG A 170 10.02 -32.64 11.56
C ARG A 170 11.27 -32.42 12.45
N PRO A 171 12.03 -31.32 12.26
CA PRO A 171 12.75 -30.68 13.35
C PRO A 171 12.13 -29.30 13.60
N ARG A 172 11.46 -29.10 14.75
CA ARG A 172 12.02 -28.47 15.96
C ARG A 172 12.59 -27.07 15.73
N THR A 173 11.79 -26.08 16.14
CA THR A 173 12.14 -24.69 16.42
C THR A 173 13.35 -24.59 17.35
N GLY A 174 14.42 -23.98 16.85
CA GLY A 174 15.60 -23.51 17.55
C GLY A 174 16.29 -22.42 16.71
N PRO A 175 17.14 -21.56 17.29
CA PRO A 175 17.75 -20.45 16.56
C PRO A 175 18.59 -20.99 15.40
N VAL A 176 18.36 -20.46 14.20
CA VAL A 176 19.11 -20.78 12.98
C VAL A 176 20.56 -20.34 13.22
N ALA A 177 21.43 -21.30 13.51
CA ALA A 177 22.86 -21.07 13.55
C ALA A 177 23.33 -20.74 12.13
N LEU A 178 23.81 -19.52 11.93
CA LEU A 178 24.48 -19.16 10.68
C LEU A 178 25.70 -20.09 10.49
N PRO A 179 25.96 -20.56 9.27
CA PRO A 179 27.15 -21.35 8.99
C PRO A 179 28.40 -20.53 9.35
N SER A 180 29.37 -21.17 9.99
CA SER A 180 30.66 -20.54 10.27
C SER A 180 31.35 -20.16 8.97
N LEU A 181 31.86 -18.92 8.90
CA LEU A 181 32.64 -18.42 7.77
C LEU A 181 33.77 -19.39 7.42
N SER A 182 33.98 -19.60 6.12
CA SER A 182 35.11 -20.34 5.58
C SER A 182 36.43 -19.61 5.90
N GLU A 183 37.55 -20.34 5.86
CA GLU A 183 38.88 -19.75 6.10
C GLU A 183 39.23 -18.66 5.07
N GLU A 184 38.67 -18.73 3.87
CA GLU A 184 38.82 -17.71 2.82
C GLU A 184 38.10 -16.41 3.21
N GLU A 185 36.86 -16.52 3.69
CA GLU A 185 36.07 -15.36 4.15
C GLU A 185 36.69 -14.70 5.39
N LYS A 186 37.22 -15.50 6.34
CA LYS A 186 37.92 -14.96 7.52
C LYS A 186 39.16 -14.16 7.14
N ASN A 187 39.88 -14.57 6.11
CA ASN A 187 41.07 -13.86 5.64
C ASN A 187 40.72 -12.55 4.94
N TYR A 188 39.59 -12.49 4.21
CA TYR A 188 39.09 -11.26 3.60
C TYR A 188 38.80 -10.18 4.64
N PHE A 189 38.07 -10.51 5.72
CA PHE A 189 37.73 -9.56 6.78
C PHE A 189 38.91 -9.12 7.66
N ARG A 190 40.07 -9.80 7.59
CA ARG A 190 41.29 -9.38 8.28
C ARG A 190 42.12 -8.35 7.50
N GLN A 191 41.79 -8.10 6.24
CA GLN A 191 42.50 -7.16 5.36
C GLN A 191 41.76 -5.81 5.20
N LEU A 192 40.58 -5.67 5.80
CA LEU A 192 39.85 -4.41 6.00
C LEU A 192 40.22 -3.80 7.35
#